data_AF-A0A4U3KVE7-F1
#
_entry.id   AF-A0A4U3KVE7-F1
#
_cell.length_a   1.000
_cell.length_b   1.000
_cell.length_c   1.000
_cell.angle_alpha   90.00
_cell.angle_beta   90.00
_cell.angle_gamma   90.00
#
_symmetry.space_group_name_H-M   'P 1'
#
loop_
_entity.id
_entity.type
_entity.pdbx_description
1 polymer ?
#
loop_
_entity_poly.entity_id
_entity_poly.type
_entity_poly.pdbx_seq_one_letter_code
_entity_poly.pdbx_strand_id
1 'polypeptide(L)'
;MPLILLYFGRRWLIIGTITKKSRNLYHTSINQQMENRKDFNEWRAEKLGYVYFSRIKDLIITGSNADDTFFDYLIDVGESGKQTGRLFGVKVKALNGTSIDIQSIIKQYQHTSFPMLLIAFDNKTDQGYFTWIKEPKVDGRLLLDFKTKDWNKLDNSSLDKIVCQVKDWYIHQSIPLE
;
A
#
# COMPACT_ATOMS: atom_id res chain seq x y z
N MET A 1 -37.52 38.76 -12.69
CA MET A 1 -36.62 37.69 -13.19
C MET A 1 -37.17 37.20 -14.53
N PRO A 2 -36.39 37.13 -15.62
CA PRO A 2 -36.96 36.83 -16.92
C PRO A 2 -37.11 35.32 -17.14
N LEU A 3 -38.31 34.89 -17.55
CA LEU A 3 -38.54 33.58 -18.16
C LEU A 3 -38.01 33.64 -19.60
N ILE A 4 -37.18 32.69 -19.99
CA ILE A 4 -36.86 32.47 -21.41
C ILE A 4 -37.85 31.45 -21.95
N LEU A 5 -38.71 31.92 -22.86
CA LEU A 5 -39.66 31.11 -23.62
C LEU A 5 -39.13 30.96 -25.04
N LEU A 6 -38.84 29.71 -25.45
CA LEU A 6 -38.57 29.40 -26.85
C LEU A 6 -39.78 28.68 -27.44
N TYR A 7 -40.30 29.23 -28.54
CA TYR A 7 -41.49 28.76 -29.23
C TYR A 7 -41.10 27.75 -30.32
N PHE A 8 -41.55 26.51 -30.16
CA PHE A 8 -41.63 25.52 -31.24
C PHE A 8 -43.02 24.90 -31.20
N GLY A 9 -43.63 24.70 -32.37
CA GLY A 9 -45.07 24.50 -32.55
C GLY A 9 -45.75 23.54 -31.56
N ARG A 10 -46.95 23.96 -31.10
CA ARG A 10 -48.03 23.22 -30.43
C ARG A 10 -47.71 22.28 -29.24
N ARG A 11 -46.51 22.32 -28.64
CA ARG A 11 -46.25 21.65 -27.36
C ARG A 11 -45.35 22.50 -26.46
N TRP A 12 -45.84 22.82 -25.27
CA TRP A 12 -45.03 23.40 -24.21
C TRP A 12 -44.13 22.30 -23.62
N LEU A 13 -42.81 22.41 -23.83
CA LEU A 13 -41.82 21.61 -23.11
C LEU A 13 -41.26 22.48 -21.98
N ILE A 14 -41.63 22.15 -20.74
CA ILE A 14 -40.98 22.70 -19.56
C ILE A 14 -39.59 22.07 -19.50
N ILE A 15 -38.58 22.78 -20.01
CA ILE A 15 -37.19 22.42 -19.73
C ILE A 15 -36.95 22.81 -18.27
N GLY A 16 -36.99 21.79 -17.41
CA GLY A 16 -36.73 21.93 -15.98
C GLY A 16 -35.41 22.67 -15.77
N THR A 17 -35.44 23.65 -14.86
CA THR A 17 -34.24 24.32 -14.41
C THR A 17 -33.28 23.28 -13.82
N ILE A 18 -32.03 23.27 -14.28
CA ILE A 18 -30.94 22.54 -13.62
C ILE A 18 -30.72 23.23 -12.28
N THR A 19 -31.48 22.79 -11.28
CA THR A 19 -31.38 23.30 -9.91
C THR A 19 -30.01 22.97 -9.34
N LYS A 20 -29.51 23.83 -8.46
CA LYS A 20 -28.26 23.67 -7.68
C LYS A 20 -28.14 22.27 -7.00
N LYS A 21 -29.27 21.61 -6.80
CA LYS A 21 -29.42 20.23 -6.31
C LYS A 21 -28.84 19.17 -7.27
N SER A 22 -28.90 19.36 -8.59
CA SER A 22 -28.33 18.39 -9.54
C SER A 22 -26.80 18.42 -9.55
N ARG A 23 -26.16 19.59 -9.43
CA ARG A 23 -24.70 19.69 -9.29
C ARG A 23 -24.18 18.95 -8.07
N ASN A 24 -24.86 19.03 -6.93
CA ASN A 24 -24.48 18.28 -5.73
C ASN A 24 -24.63 16.76 -5.91
N LEU A 25 -25.67 16.29 -6.62
CA LEU A 25 -25.85 14.86 -6.89
C LEU A 25 -24.77 14.28 -7.82
N TYR A 26 -24.31 15.05 -8.81
CA TYR A 26 -23.16 14.67 -9.64
C TYR A 26 -21.84 14.68 -8.86
N HIS A 27 -21.62 15.66 -7.99
CA HIS A 27 -20.42 15.68 -7.15
C HIS A 27 -20.38 14.52 -6.14
N THR A 28 -21.50 14.20 -5.48
CA THR A 28 -21.56 13.08 -4.54
C THR A 28 -21.36 11.73 -5.23
N SER A 29 -21.98 11.52 -6.40
CA SER A 29 -21.81 10.26 -7.15
C SER A 29 -20.39 10.07 -7.71
N ILE A 30 -19.73 11.16 -8.13
CA ILE A 30 -18.31 11.11 -8.56
C ILE A 30 -17.40 10.80 -7.37
N ASN A 31 -17.59 11.46 -6.22
CA ASN A 31 -16.78 11.21 -5.03
C ASN A 31 -16.95 9.77 -4.52
N GLN A 32 -18.19 9.28 -4.47
CA GLN A 32 -18.47 7.90 -4.07
C GLN A 32 -17.90 6.88 -5.07
N GLN A 33 -17.93 7.16 -6.37
CA GLN A 33 -17.25 6.32 -7.36
C GLN A 33 -15.72 6.38 -7.24
N MET A 34 -15.16 7.52 -6.88
CA MET A 34 -13.72 7.68 -6.66
C MET A 34 -13.25 6.97 -5.39
N GLU A 35 -14.03 7.04 -4.30
CA GLU A 35 -13.78 6.29 -3.06
C GLU A 35 -13.85 4.79 -3.32
N ASN A 36 -14.94 4.30 -3.93
CA ASN A 36 -15.07 2.88 -4.28
C ASN A 36 -13.93 2.37 -5.20
N ARG A 37 -13.45 3.21 -6.14
CA ARG A 37 -12.31 2.86 -7.00
C ARG A 37 -10.99 2.90 -6.26
N LYS A 38 -10.79 3.86 -5.36
CA LYS A 38 -9.59 3.93 -4.52
C LYS A 38 -9.52 2.70 -3.63
N ASP A 39 -10.63 2.35 -2.99
CA ASP A 39 -10.73 1.19 -2.13
C ASP A 39 -10.51 -0.12 -2.90
N PHE A 40 -11.09 -0.24 -4.11
CA PHE A 40 -10.85 -1.41 -4.96
C PHE A 40 -9.38 -1.54 -5.40
N ASN A 41 -8.74 -0.43 -5.77
CA ASN A 41 -7.34 -0.44 -6.20
C ASN A 41 -6.39 -0.81 -5.05
N GLU A 42 -6.62 -0.26 -3.86
CA GLU A 42 -5.84 -0.60 -2.66
C GLU A 42 -6.04 -2.09 -2.30
N TRP A 43 -7.29 -2.57 -2.32
CA TRP A 43 -7.60 -3.99 -2.12
C TRP A 43 -6.90 -4.90 -3.14
N ARG A 44 -6.92 -4.53 -4.43
CA ARG A 44 -6.24 -5.28 -5.50
C ARG A 44 -4.73 -5.31 -5.26
N ALA A 45 -4.13 -4.17 -4.97
CA ALA A 45 -2.70 -4.06 -4.70
C ALA A 45 -2.30 -4.92 -3.49
N GLU A 46 -3.09 -4.89 -2.42
CA GLU A 46 -2.94 -5.77 -1.28
C GLU A 46 -2.91 -7.23 -1.73
N LYS A 47 -3.95 -7.73 -2.44
CA LYS A 47 -4.00 -9.14 -2.88
C LYS A 47 -2.84 -9.55 -3.79
N LEU A 48 -2.34 -8.65 -4.63
CA LEU A 48 -1.10 -8.89 -5.38
C LEU A 48 0.08 -9.11 -4.43
N GLY A 49 0.25 -8.25 -3.43
CA GLY A 49 1.26 -8.43 -2.38
C GLY A 49 1.21 -9.81 -1.73
N TYR A 50 0.01 -10.28 -1.37
CA TYR A 50 -0.18 -11.63 -0.81
C TYR A 50 0.32 -12.72 -1.77
N VAL A 51 -0.01 -12.63 -3.05
CA VAL A 51 0.44 -13.58 -4.08
C VAL A 51 1.96 -13.60 -4.22
N TYR A 52 2.62 -12.44 -4.09
CA TYR A 52 4.08 -12.36 -4.16
C TYR A 52 4.74 -13.06 -2.97
N PHE A 53 4.32 -12.74 -1.74
CA PHE A 53 4.94 -13.29 -0.54
C PHE A 53 4.61 -14.76 -0.29
N SER A 54 3.39 -15.21 -0.64
CA SER A 54 2.95 -16.61 -0.41
C SER A 54 3.72 -17.64 -1.24
N ARG A 55 4.48 -17.20 -2.26
CA ARG A 55 5.35 -18.07 -3.06
C ARG A 55 6.62 -18.48 -2.32
N ILE A 56 7.00 -17.76 -1.28
CA ILE A 56 8.20 -18.04 -0.50
C ILE A 56 7.81 -18.97 0.64
N LYS A 57 8.28 -20.22 0.59
CA LYS A 57 7.90 -21.29 1.54
C LYS A 57 8.19 -20.96 3.00
N ASP A 58 9.21 -20.15 3.24
CA ASP A 58 9.64 -19.78 4.59
C ASP A 58 8.89 -18.56 5.15
N LEU A 59 7.97 -17.94 4.40
CA LEU A 59 7.22 -16.79 4.90
C LEU A 59 5.86 -17.20 5.45
N ILE A 60 5.57 -16.73 6.66
CA ILE A 60 4.27 -16.89 7.30
C ILE A 60 3.62 -15.51 7.37
N ILE A 61 2.61 -15.29 6.54
CA ILE A 61 1.93 -14.00 6.39
C ILE A 61 0.79 -13.93 7.39
N THR A 62 0.88 -13.00 8.34
CA THR A 62 -0.24 -12.65 9.21
C THR A 62 -0.89 -11.38 8.64
N GLY A 63 -2.15 -11.49 8.25
CA GLY A 63 -2.93 -10.32 7.84
C GLY A 63 -3.14 -9.39 9.04
N SER A 64 -3.33 -8.11 8.76
CA SER A 64 -3.80 -7.18 9.79
C SER A 64 -5.19 -7.62 10.26
N ASN A 65 -5.40 -7.69 11.58
CA ASN A 65 -6.75 -7.78 12.10
C ASN A 65 -7.48 -6.49 11.72
N ALA A 66 -8.81 -6.53 11.59
CA ALA A 66 -9.63 -5.40 11.14
C ALA A 66 -9.44 -4.12 11.98
N ASP A 67 -8.94 -4.25 13.21
CA ASP A 67 -8.72 -3.13 14.13
C ASP A 67 -7.28 -2.58 14.11
N ASP A 68 -6.33 -3.28 13.48
CA ASP A 68 -4.91 -2.93 13.49
C ASP A 68 -4.49 -2.42 12.10
N THR A 69 -4.74 -1.14 11.84
CA THR A 69 -4.42 -0.47 10.55
C THR A 69 -2.94 -0.21 10.33
N PHE A 70 -2.10 -0.69 11.26
CA PHE A 70 -0.68 -0.35 11.27
C PHE A 70 0.03 -0.96 10.07
N PHE A 71 -0.11 -2.23 9.75
CA PHE A 71 0.53 -2.85 8.58
C PHE A 71 -0.50 -3.58 7.76
N ASP A 72 -0.30 -3.69 6.44
CA ASP A 72 -1.19 -4.53 5.63
C ASP A 72 -0.78 -6.01 5.80
N TYR A 73 0.53 -6.26 5.95
CA TYR A 73 1.08 -7.55 6.34
C TYR A 73 2.10 -7.43 7.46
N LEU A 74 2.01 -8.35 8.42
CA LEU A 74 3.10 -8.68 9.31
C LEU A 74 3.61 -10.07 8.95
N ILE A 75 4.86 -10.16 8.53
CA ILE A 75 5.42 -11.38 7.97
C ILE A 75 6.48 -11.93 8.90
N ASP A 76 6.32 -13.18 9.33
CA ASP A 76 7.36 -13.95 10.02
C ASP A 76 8.23 -14.66 9.00
N VAL A 77 9.54 -14.48 9.14
CA VAL A 77 10.55 -15.22 8.41
C VAL A 77 10.80 -16.54 9.12
N GLY A 78 9.99 -17.52 8.77
CA GLY A 78 10.03 -18.85 9.32
C GLY A 78 11.29 -19.63 8.95
N GLU A 79 11.44 -20.77 9.61
CA GLU A 79 12.53 -21.72 9.36
C GLU A 79 11.95 -23.12 9.36
N SER A 80 12.08 -23.84 8.24
CA SER A 80 11.49 -25.17 8.04
C SER A 80 9.97 -25.20 8.31
N GLY A 81 9.26 -24.14 7.90
CA GLY A 81 7.81 -24.02 8.06
C GLY A 81 7.32 -23.69 9.47
N LYS A 82 8.21 -23.33 10.40
CA LYS A 82 7.87 -22.91 11.77
C LYS A 82 8.08 -21.41 11.94
N GLN A 83 7.23 -20.79 12.76
CA GLN A 83 7.40 -19.39 13.19
C GLN A 83 8.68 -19.23 14.00
N THR A 84 9.39 -18.12 13.78
CA THR A 84 10.64 -17.81 14.49
C THR A 84 10.56 -16.53 15.32
N GLY A 85 9.51 -15.71 15.12
CA GLY A 85 9.41 -14.36 15.69
C GLY A 85 10.29 -13.32 14.97
N ARG A 86 10.94 -13.69 13.85
CA ARG A 86 11.72 -12.79 13.00
C ARG A 86 10.77 -12.04 12.06
N LEU A 87 10.24 -10.91 12.54
CA LEU A 87 9.16 -10.19 11.87
C LEU A 87 9.67 -9.08 10.94
N PHE A 88 8.95 -8.84 9.85
CA PHE A 88 9.03 -7.57 9.13
C PHE A 88 7.63 -7.11 8.70
N GLY A 89 7.44 -5.80 8.71
CA GLY A 89 6.18 -5.16 8.33
C GLY A 89 6.15 -4.81 6.85
N VAL A 90 4.98 -4.90 6.23
CA VAL A 90 4.75 -4.45 4.86
C VAL A 90 3.54 -3.53 4.82
N LYS A 91 3.74 -2.38 4.20
CA LYS A 91 2.67 -1.51 3.72
C LYS A 91 2.56 -1.64 2.21
N VAL A 92 1.35 -1.77 1.71
CA VAL A 92 1.03 -1.91 0.30
C VAL A 92 0.22 -0.70 -0.15
N LYS A 93 0.53 -0.22 -1.36
CA LYS A 93 -0.18 0.87 -2.01
C LYS A 93 -0.47 0.59 -3.47
N ALA A 94 -1.60 1.10 -3.95
CA ALA A 94 -1.86 1.17 -5.37
C ALA A 94 -1.15 2.39 -6.00
N LEU A 95 -0.48 2.18 -7.14
CA LEU A 95 0.02 3.26 -8.00
C LEU A 95 -1.12 3.68 -8.94
N ASN A 96 -1.66 4.86 -8.67
CA ASN A 96 -2.82 5.44 -9.36
C ASN A 96 -2.51 6.84 -9.93
N GLY A 97 -1.24 7.15 -10.19
CA GLY A 97 -0.80 8.43 -10.75
C GLY A 97 -0.65 9.57 -9.73
N THR A 98 -1.06 9.35 -8.48
CA THR A 98 -0.71 10.23 -7.35
C THR A 98 0.58 9.77 -6.69
N SER A 99 1.42 10.71 -6.27
CA SER A 99 2.63 10.43 -5.50
C SER A 99 2.27 9.81 -4.16
N ILE A 100 2.93 8.71 -3.79
CA ILE A 100 2.85 8.15 -2.45
C ILE A 100 3.58 9.09 -1.49
N ASP A 101 2.90 9.56 -0.45
CA ASP A 101 3.52 10.38 0.60
C ASP A 101 4.34 9.50 1.55
N ILE A 102 5.58 9.22 1.16
CA ILE A 102 6.51 8.38 1.93
C ILE A 102 6.80 8.99 3.31
N GLN A 103 6.75 10.31 3.45
CA GLN A 103 7.12 10.98 4.71
C GLN A 103 6.08 10.78 5.81
N SER A 104 4.79 10.83 5.48
CA SER A 104 3.74 10.50 6.47
C SER A 104 3.80 9.04 6.89
N ILE A 105 4.08 8.15 5.94
CA ILE A 105 4.29 6.72 6.20
C ILE A 105 5.49 6.54 7.14
N ILE A 106 6.67 7.10 6.84
CA ILE A 106 7.85 7.00 7.73
C ILE A 106 7.52 7.44 9.17
N LYS A 107 6.84 8.59 9.33
CA LYS A 107 6.44 9.09 10.65
C LYS A 107 5.53 8.11 11.38
N GLN A 108 4.60 7.46 10.68
CA GLN A 108 3.72 6.45 11.26
C GLN A 108 4.52 5.26 11.82
N TYR A 109 5.60 4.84 11.17
CA TYR A 109 6.36 3.63 11.56
C TYR A 109 7.65 3.90 12.32
N GLN A 110 7.93 5.14 12.69
CA GLN A 110 9.21 5.53 13.30
C GLN A 110 9.56 4.75 14.58
N HIS A 111 8.54 4.33 15.34
CA HIS A 111 8.69 3.64 16.62
C HIS A 111 8.68 2.12 16.54
N THR A 112 8.52 1.54 15.35
CA THR A 112 8.66 0.08 15.19
C THR A 112 10.08 -0.35 15.55
N SER A 113 10.29 -1.59 16.01
CA SER A 113 11.62 -2.11 16.37
C SER A 113 12.16 -3.12 15.35
N PHE A 114 11.46 -3.30 14.23
CA PHE A 114 11.76 -4.29 13.20
C PHE A 114 11.79 -3.67 11.79
N PRO A 115 12.30 -4.39 10.78
CA PRO A 115 12.33 -3.93 9.38
C PRO A 115 10.96 -3.64 8.79
N MET A 116 10.90 -2.69 7.86
CA MET A 116 9.62 -2.26 7.28
C MET A 116 9.76 -1.92 5.79
N LEU A 117 8.88 -2.51 4.96
CA LEU A 117 8.81 -2.32 3.51
C LEU A 117 7.57 -1.56 3.08
N LEU A 118 7.75 -0.67 2.12
CA LEU A 118 6.67 -0.16 1.29
C LEU A 118 6.68 -0.87 -0.06
N ILE A 119 5.53 -1.40 -0.45
CA ILE A 119 5.31 -1.97 -1.77
C ILE A 119 4.24 -1.17 -2.48
N ALA A 120 4.43 -0.97 -3.78
CA ALA A 120 3.44 -0.32 -4.62
C ALA A 120 3.22 -1.11 -5.92
N PHE A 121 1.95 -1.30 -6.30
CA PHE A 121 1.57 -2.00 -7.53
C PHE A 121 0.92 -1.08 -8.54
N ASP A 122 1.37 -1.13 -9.79
CA ASP A 122 0.69 -0.49 -10.91
C ASP A 122 -0.58 -1.26 -11.27
N ASN A 123 -1.75 -0.61 -11.13
CA ASN A 123 -3.04 -1.24 -11.42
C ASN A 123 -3.25 -1.62 -12.88
N LYS A 124 -2.48 -1.05 -13.82
CA LYS A 124 -2.60 -1.35 -15.25
C LYS A 124 -1.75 -2.54 -15.66
N THR A 125 -0.56 -2.65 -15.07
CA THR A 125 0.46 -3.63 -15.50
C THR A 125 0.68 -4.75 -14.48
N ASP A 126 0.10 -4.64 -13.29
CA ASP A 126 0.35 -5.50 -12.12
C ASP A 126 1.83 -5.55 -11.70
N GLN A 127 2.65 -4.64 -12.22
CA GLN A 127 4.06 -4.54 -11.88
C GLN A 127 4.20 -3.97 -10.47
N GLY A 128 4.87 -4.74 -9.61
CA GLY A 128 5.22 -4.31 -8.26
C GLY A 128 6.54 -3.56 -8.21
N TYR A 129 6.65 -2.65 -7.26
CA TYR A 129 7.86 -1.94 -6.86
C TYR A 129 7.94 -1.91 -5.34
N PHE A 130 9.14 -1.79 -4.79
CA PHE A 130 9.33 -1.67 -3.35
C PHE A 130 10.41 -0.67 -2.98
N THR A 131 10.32 -0.16 -1.76
CA THR A 131 11.39 0.57 -1.07
C THR A 131 11.35 0.19 0.41
N TRP A 132 12.50 0.22 1.06
CA TRP A 132 12.57 0.15 2.51
C TRP A 132 12.02 1.45 3.12
N ILE A 133 11.18 1.31 4.13
CA ILE A 133 10.88 2.38 5.09
C ILE A 133 11.87 2.30 6.24
N LYS A 134 12.18 1.08 6.69
CA LYS A 134 13.21 0.79 7.67
C LYS A 134 14.05 -0.37 7.18
N GLU A 135 15.19 -0.03 6.61
CA GLU A 135 16.13 -0.98 6.00
C GLU A 135 16.98 -1.66 7.07
N PRO A 136 16.99 -3.00 7.14
CA PRO A 136 17.93 -3.72 7.99
C PRO A 136 19.34 -3.60 7.41
N LYS A 137 20.26 -3.03 8.20
CA LYS A 137 21.69 -2.94 7.86
C LYS A 137 22.52 -3.68 8.90
N VAL A 138 23.53 -4.40 8.39
CA VAL A 138 24.59 -5.04 9.17
C VAL A 138 25.89 -4.37 8.74
N ASP A 139 26.23 -3.25 9.39
CA ASP A 139 27.43 -2.44 9.08
C ASP A 139 28.25 -2.25 10.36
N GLY A 140 28.74 -3.35 10.93
CA GLY A 140 29.38 -3.40 12.26
C GLY A 140 28.46 -3.09 13.44
N ARG A 141 27.27 -2.53 13.18
CA ARG A 141 26.15 -2.32 14.11
C ARG A 141 24.84 -2.66 13.41
N LEU A 142 23.86 -3.08 14.19
CA LEU A 142 22.50 -3.34 13.74
C LEU A 142 21.73 -2.03 13.70
N LEU A 143 21.44 -1.56 12.49
CA LEU A 143 20.71 -0.32 12.28
C LEU A 143 19.47 -0.57 11.44
N LEU A 144 18.43 0.20 11.74
CA LEU A 144 17.28 0.35 10.87
C LEU A 144 17.34 1.76 10.27
N ASP A 145 17.68 1.84 8.98
CA ASP A 145 17.86 3.12 8.30
C ASP A 145 16.60 3.51 7.52
N PHE A 146 16.27 4.80 7.51
CA PHE A 146 15.10 5.30 6.78
C PHE A 146 15.50 5.65 5.35
N LYS A 147 14.99 4.89 4.39
CA LYS A 147 15.25 5.13 2.96
C LYS A 147 14.03 5.77 2.31
N THR A 148 14.24 6.76 1.43
CA THR A 148 13.13 7.60 0.94
C THR A 148 12.93 7.63 -0.57
N LYS A 149 13.80 7.03 -1.41
CA LYS A 149 13.72 7.28 -2.87
C LYS A 149 14.03 6.14 -3.83
N ASP A 150 14.72 5.08 -3.41
CA ASP A 150 15.13 4.04 -4.36
C ASP A 150 14.04 2.98 -4.50
N TRP A 151 13.07 3.25 -5.35
CA TRP A 151 12.10 2.24 -5.77
C TRP A 151 12.78 1.21 -6.65
N ASN A 152 12.72 -0.04 -6.21
CA ASN A 152 13.24 -1.19 -6.93
C ASN A 152 12.07 -2.00 -7.48
N LYS A 153 12.29 -2.69 -8.60
CA LYS A 153 11.30 -3.61 -9.16
C LYS A 153 11.08 -4.77 -8.20
N LEU A 154 9.82 -5.12 -7.96
CA LEU A 154 9.46 -6.32 -7.20
C LEU A 154 9.36 -7.51 -8.16
N ASP A 155 10.27 -8.44 -7.99
CA ASP A 155 10.31 -9.76 -8.62
C ASP A 155 10.83 -10.82 -7.63
N ASN A 156 10.86 -12.09 -8.03
CA ASN A 156 11.32 -13.18 -7.17
C ASN A 156 12.76 -12.97 -6.66
N SER A 157 13.67 -12.45 -7.50
CA SER A 157 15.06 -12.22 -7.09
C SER A 157 15.15 -11.13 -6.03
N SER A 158 14.39 -10.05 -6.18
CA SER A 158 14.33 -8.99 -5.18
C SER A 158 13.69 -9.44 -3.87
N LEU A 159 12.68 -10.31 -3.95
CA LEU A 159 12.03 -10.90 -2.78
C LEU A 159 12.99 -11.80 -1.99
N ASP A 160 13.72 -12.68 -2.68
CA ASP A 160 14.74 -13.52 -2.04
C ASP A 160 15.78 -12.65 -1.32
N LYS A 161 16.24 -11.56 -1.96
CA LYS A 161 17.16 -10.60 -1.34
C LYS A 161 16.58 -9.93 -0.11
N ILE A 162 15.33 -9.48 -0.16
CA ILE A 162 14.63 -8.89 0.99
C ILE A 162 14.63 -9.87 2.16
N VAL A 163 14.24 -11.12 1.91
CA VAL A 163 14.16 -12.15 2.95
C VAL A 163 15.54 -12.46 3.52
N CYS A 164 16.55 -12.63 2.67
CA CYS A 164 17.95 -12.80 3.12
C CYS A 164 18.41 -11.63 4.00
N GLN A 165 18.17 -10.39 3.57
CA GLN A 165 18.58 -9.20 4.33
C GLN A 165 17.93 -9.14 5.72
N VAL A 166 16.65 -9.52 5.83
CA VAL A 166 15.95 -9.61 7.12
C VAL A 166 16.51 -10.76 7.96
N LYS A 167 16.72 -11.95 7.38
CA LYS A 167 17.32 -13.11 8.08
C LYS A 167 18.69 -12.74 8.65
N ASP A 168 19.56 -12.17 7.82
CA ASP A 168 20.93 -11.80 8.20
C ASP A 168 20.93 -10.80 9.35
N TRP A 169 20.04 -9.80 9.32
CA TRP A 169 19.91 -8.83 10.41
C TRP A 169 19.52 -9.48 11.74
N TYR A 170 18.53 -10.39 11.73
CA TYR A 170 18.13 -11.12 12.94
C TYR A 170 19.20 -12.08 13.47
N ILE A 171 19.95 -12.73 12.59
CA ILE A 171 21.08 -13.57 12.98
C ILE A 171 22.08 -12.73 13.78
N HIS A 172 22.43 -11.55 13.28
CA HIS A 172 23.36 -10.66 13.96
C HIS A 172 22.78 -10.03 15.25
N GLN A 173 21.45 -9.84 15.35
CA GLN A 173 20.82 -9.42 16.62
C GLN A 173 20.94 -10.46 17.73
N SER A 174 21.00 -11.74 17.36
CA SER A 174 20.98 -12.87 18.30
C SER A 174 22.37 -13.19 18.85
N ILE A 175 23.42 -12.57 18.31
CA ILE A 175 24.81 -12.74 18.74
C ILE A 175 25.11 -11.65 19.79
N PRO A 176 25.50 -12.01 21.03
CA PRO A 176 25.94 -11.02 22.00
C PRO A 176 27.14 -10.25 21.45
N LEU A 177 27.12 -8.92 21.54
CA LEU A 177 28.31 -8.11 21.30
C LEU A 177 29.30 -8.41 22.44
N GLU A 178 30.41 -9.09 22.12
CA GLU A 178 31.56 -9.26 23.03
C GLU A 178 32.28 -7.92 23.30
#